data_AF-A0A076FMH2-F1
#
_entry.id   AF-A0A076FMH2-F1
#
_cell.length_a   1.000
_cell.length_b   1.000
_cell.length_c   1.000
_cell.angle_alpha   90.00
_cell.angle_beta   90.00
_cell.angle_gamma   90.00
#
_symmetry.space_group_name_H-M   'P 1'
#
loop_
_entity.id
_entity.type
_entity.pdbx_description
1 polymer ?
#
loop_
_entity_poly.entity_id
_entity_poly.type
_entity_poly.pdbx_seq_one_letter_code
_entity_poly.pdbx_strand_id
1 'polypeptide(L)'
;LAAIFLGGQVTIHLLRGKIHRRNTLEQMAVVGPDSLFIALLTAVFVGAVFTIQVAREFITFGAGNLVGGVLAVALTRELSPVLTAVVIAGRVGSAFAAEIGTMRVTEQIDALLMLKTDPVDYLVIPRLLACLLMMPILTLLSLVTGMLGGLIIATNIYNLSDTQFLDSARNFLGSWDIISAMIKAC
;
A
#
# COMPACT_ATOMS: atom_id res chain seq x y z
N LEU A 1 21.16 -16.27 -3.81
CA LEU A 1 22.37 -15.61 -4.34
C LEU A 1 22.07 -14.73 -5.55
N ALA A 2 21.47 -15.25 -6.64
CA ALA A 2 21.11 -14.44 -7.82
C ALA A 2 20.16 -13.25 -7.52
N ALA A 3 19.15 -13.45 -6.67
CA ALA A 3 18.22 -12.38 -6.28
C ALA A 3 18.89 -11.23 -5.50
N ILE A 4 19.88 -11.53 -4.67
CA ILE A 4 20.63 -10.54 -3.87
C ILE A 4 21.56 -9.73 -4.79
N PHE A 5 22.17 -10.38 -5.78
CA PHE A 5 23.05 -9.74 -6.75
C PHE A 5 22.29 -8.84 -7.74
N LEU A 6 21.12 -9.29 -8.20
CA LEU A 6 20.18 -8.49 -9.00
C LEU A 6 19.65 -7.29 -8.22
N GLY A 7 19.32 -7.47 -6.94
CA GLY A 7 18.95 -6.37 -6.05
C GLY A 7 20.04 -5.29 -5.97
N GLY A 8 21.30 -5.70 -5.80
CA GLY A 8 22.44 -4.77 -5.79
C GLY A 8 22.64 -4.02 -7.12
N GLN A 9 22.46 -4.70 -8.26
CA GLN A 9 22.56 -4.07 -9.58
C GLN A 9 21.43 -3.08 -9.86
N VAL A 10 20.20 -3.41 -9.45
CA VAL A 10 19.03 -2.54 -9.58
C VAL A 10 19.23 -1.25 -8.79
N THR A 11 19.73 -1.32 -7.56
CA THR A 11 19.98 -0.13 -6.74
C THR A 11 21.07 0.77 -7.35
N ILE A 12 22.12 0.18 -7.91
CA ILE A 12 23.20 0.92 -8.59
C ILE A 12 22.71 1.56 -9.90
N HIS A 13 21.84 0.89 -10.65
CA HIS A 13 21.28 1.46 -11.88
C HIS A 13 20.17 2.49 -11.62
N LEU A 14 19.40 2.36 -10.53
CA LEU A 14 18.47 3.39 -10.06
C LEU A 14 19.19 4.73 -9.82
N LEU A 15 20.40 4.66 -9.26
CA LEU A 15 21.30 5.79 -9.02
C LEU A 15 21.96 6.37 -10.30
N ARG A 16 21.99 5.61 -11.42
CA ARG A 16 22.57 6.05 -12.70
C ARG A 16 21.60 6.85 -13.59
N GLY A 17 20.34 6.99 -13.20
CA GLY A 17 19.48 8.10 -13.67
C GLY A 17 18.99 8.06 -15.12
N LYS A 18 19.10 6.94 -15.86
CA LYS A 18 18.44 6.80 -17.17
C LYS A 18 16.95 6.44 -17.00
N ILE A 19 16.18 7.36 -16.44
CA ILE A 19 14.75 7.16 -16.15
C ILE A 19 13.93 7.46 -17.41
N HIS A 20 13.35 6.41 -18.00
CA HIS A 20 12.36 6.55 -19.06
C HIS A 20 11.01 7.00 -18.47
N ARG A 21 10.85 8.31 -18.27
CA ARG A 21 9.69 8.92 -17.58
C ARG A 21 8.33 8.46 -18.12
N ARG A 22 8.21 8.27 -19.44
CA ARG A 22 6.97 7.82 -20.07
C ARG A 22 6.58 6.40 -19.64
N ASN A 23 7.55 5.48 -19.63
CA ASN A 23 7.33 4.10 -19.20
C ASN A 23 7.02 4.05 -17.70
N THR A 24 7.70 4.86 -16.87
CA THR A 24 7.38 4.98 -15.44
C THR A 24 5.94 5.48 -15.21
N LEU A 25 5.46 6.47 -15.97
CA LEU A 25 4.09 6.98 -15.85
C LEU A 25 3.03 5.93 -16.24
N GLU A 26 3.28 5.16 -17.31
CA GLU A 26 2.39 4.07 -17.70
C GLU A 26 2.33 2.99 -16.61
N GLN A 27 3.47 2.60 -16.05
CA GLN A 27 3.50 1.65 -14.93
C GLN A 27 2.86 2.22 -13.67
N MET A 28 3.01 3.52 -13.40
CA MET A 28 2.31 4.20 -12.30
C MET A 28 0.78 4.16 -12.46
N ALA A 29 0.25 4.24 -13.68
CA ALA A 29 -1.19 4.11 -13.92
C ALA A 29 -1.69 2.68 -13.64
N VAL A 30 -0.90 1.65 -13.96
CA VAL A 30 -1.25 0.27 -13.63
C VAL A 30 -1.14 0.00 -12.13
N VAL A 31 -0.15 0.57 -11.45
CA VAL A 31 0.01 0.35 -10.00
C VAL A 31 -1.00 1.18 -9.20
N GLY A 32 -1.27 2.43 -9.58
CA GLY A 32 -2.09 3.35 -8.81
C GLY A 32 -3.60 3.11 -8.97
N PRO A 33 -4.24 3.70 -9.99
CA PRO A 33 -5.69 3.67 -10.16
C PRO A 33 -6.28 2.26 -10.33
N ASP A 34 -5.62 1.37 -11.07
CA ASP A 34 -6.10 -0.02 -11.17
C ASP A 34 -5.99 -0.73 -9.82
N SER A 35 -5.02 -0.33 -8.97
CA SER A 35 -4.94 -0.87 -7.61
C SER A 35 -5.89 -0.24 -6.60
N LEU A 36 -6.31 0.99 -6.85
CA LEU A 36 -6.99 1.82 -5.88
C LEU A 36 -8.29 1.19 -5.39
N PHE A 37 -9.15 0.72 -6.30
CA PHE A 37 -10.47 0.19 -5.93
C PHE A 37 -10.41 -0.97 -4.93
N ILE A 38 -9.65 -2.03 -5.23
CA ILE A 38 -9.54 -3.19 -4.33
C ILE A 38 -8.83 -2.80 -3.02
N ALA A 39 -7.87 -1.87 -3.05
CA ALA A 39 -7.18 -1.42 -1.83
C ALA A 39 -8.14 -0.66 -0.89
N LEU A 40 -8.97 0.24 -1.42
CA LEU A 40 -9.96 0.96 -0.60
C LEU A 40 -11.06 0.03 -0.09
N LEU A 41 -11.57 -0.84 -0.95
CA LEU A 41 -12.64 -1.77 -0.57
C LEU A 41 -12.18 -2.69 0.57
N THR A 42 -10.98 -3.27 0.45
CA THR A 42 -10.41 -4.12 1.50
C THR A 42 -10.15 -3.33 2.78
N ALA A 43 -9.63 -2.11 2.68
CA ALA A 43 -9.39 -1.25 3.84
C ALA A 43 -10.67 -0.92 4.62
N VAL A 44 -11.77 -0.59 3.92
CA VAL A 44 -13.07 -0.33 4.54
C VAL A 44 -13.56 -1.54 5.32
N PHE A 45 -13.53 -2.73 4.72
CA PHE A 45 -13.97 -3.95 5.39
C PHE A 45 -13.09 -4.29 6.59
N VAL A 46 -11.77 -4.14 6.48
CA VAL A 46 -10.87 -4.42 7.61
C VAL A 46 -11.08 -3.42 8.74
N GLY A 47 -11.22 -2.13 8.44
CA GLY A 47 -11.52 -1.10 9.44
C GLY A 47 -12.86 -1.34 10.14
N ALA A 48 -13.89 -1.71 9.38
CA ALA A 48 -15.21 -2.08 9.90
C ALA A 48 -15.13 -3.29 10.85
N VAL A 49 -14.54 -4.40 10.38
CA VAL A 49 -14.41 -5.64 11.15
C VAL A 49 -13.58 -5.44 12.42
N PHE A 50 -12.48 -4.69 12.33
CA PHE A 50 -11.66 -4.37 13.49
C PHE A 50 -12.43 -3.53 14.52
N THR A 51 -13.22 -2.56 14.06
CA THR A 51 -14.05 -1.73 14.94
C THR A 51 -15.09 -2.55 15.68
N ILE A 52 -15.76 -3.52 15.02
CA ILE A 52 -16.72 -4.42 15.70
C ILE A 52 -16.03 -5.16 16.84
N GLN A 53 -14.83 -5.68 16.61
CA GLN A 53 -14.07 -6.43 17.61
C GLN A 53 -13.66 -5.54 18.78
N VAL A 54 -13.03 -4.39 18.50
CA VAL A 54 -12.54 -3.49 19.55
C VAL A 54 -13.70 -2.84 20.31
N ALA A 55 -14.75 -2.37 19.62
CA ALA A 55 -15.88 -1.73 20.26
C ALA A 55 -16.59 -2.67 21.24
N ARG A 56 -16.80 -3.95 20.86
CA ARG A 56 -17.43 -4.93 21.74
C ARG A 56 -16.66 -5.10 23.06
N GLU A 57 -15.35 -5.24 22.99
CA GLU A 57 -14.50 -5.40 24.18
C GLU A 57 -14.49 -4.13 25.02
N PHE A 58 -14.23 -2.97 24.42
CA PHE A 58 -14.07 -1.71 25.13
C PHE A 58 -15.37 -1.20 25.75
N ILE A 59 -16.52 -1.43 25.13
CA ILE A 59 -17.82 -1.07 25.71
C ILE A 59 -18.08 -1.89 26.98
N THR A 60 -17.68 -3.16 27.00
CA THR A 60 -17.81 -4.02 28.19
C THR A 60 -16.94 -3.51 29.35
N PHE A 61 -15.79 -2.89 29.05
CA PHE A 61 -14.93 -2.23 30.04
C PHE A 61 -15.35 -0.77 30.36
N GLY A 62 -16.43 -0.26 29.76
CA GLY A 62 -16.86 1.14 29.94
C GLY A 62 -15.97 2.18 29.23
N ALA A 63 -15.09 1.75 28.32
CA ALA A 63 -14.09 2.56 27.63
C ALA A 63 -14.40 2.78 26.14
N GLY A 64 -15.68 2.85 25.75
CA GLY A 64 -16.11 3.02 24.35
C GLY A 64 -15.50 4.26 23.65
N ASN A 65 -15.16 5.30 24.42
CA ASN A 65 -14.56 6.54 23.91
C ASN A 65 -13.12 6.34 23.38
N LEU A 66 -12.45 5.25 23.72
CA LEU A 66 -11.07 4.96 23.28
C LEU A 66 -11.00 4.15 21.98
N VAL A 67 -12.15 3.67 21.48
CA VAL A 67 -12.22 2.80 20.29
C VAL A 67 -11.60 3.46 19.06
N GLY A 68 -11.87 4.76 18.85
CA GLY A 68 -11.32 5.53 17.72
C GLY A 68 -9.79 5.65 17.77
N GLY A 69 -9.23 5.95 18.95
CA GLY A 69 -7.78 6.02 19.16
C GLY A 69 -7.08 4.69 18.90
N VAL A 70 -7.63 3.59 19.41
CA VAL A 70 -7.07 2.25 19.23
C VAL A 70 -7.11 1.82 17.77
N LEU A 71 -8.23 2.06 17.08
CA LEU A 71 -8.36 1.80 15.65
C LEU A 71 -7.32 2.61 14.84
N ALA A 72 -7.21 3.91 15.11
CA ALA A 72 -6.29 4.79 14.39
C ALA A 72 -4.83 4.33 14.51
N VAL A 73 -4.40 3.97 15.73
CA VAL A 73 -3.04 3.49 16.00
C VAL A 73 -2.80 2.13 15.34
N ALA A 74 -3.73 1.18 15.46
CA ALA A 74 -3.59 -0.15 14.87
C ALA A 74 -3.54 -0.12 13.34
N LEU A 75 -4.42 0.68 12.72
CA LEU A 75 -4.42 0.88 11.27
C LEU A 75 -3.15 1.55 10.78
N THR A 76 -2.69 2.61 11.44
CA THR A 76 -1.53 3.36 10.99
C THR A 76 -0.24 2.57 11.17
N ARG A 77 -0.04 1.92 12.32
CA ARG A 77 1.25 1.29 12.62
C ARG A 77 1.47 -0.04 11.91
N GLU A 78 0.44 -0.85 11.74
CA GLU A 78 0.60 -2.24 11.29
C GLU A 78 -0.32 -2.58 10.12
N LEU A 79 -1.64 -2.43 10.30
CA LEU A 79 -2.60 -3.02 9.39
C LEU A 79 -2.59 -2.35 8.01
N SER A 80 -2.60 -1.02 7.93
CA SER A 80 -2.70 -0.33 6.63
C SER A 80 -1.52 -0.62 5.70
N PRO A 81 -0.24 -0.48 6.13
CA PRO A 81 0.91 -0.82 5.29
C PRO A 81 0.93 -2.29 4.85
N VAL A 82 0.64 -3.21 5.77
CA VAL A 82 0.66 -4.65 5.50
C VAL A 82 -0.43 -5.04 4.50
N LEU A 83 -1.65 -4.53 4.69
CA LEU A 83 -2.78 -4.83 3.79
C LEU A 83 -2.50 -4.34 2.37
N THR A 84 -2.04 -3.11 2.22
CA THR A 84 -1.68 -2.57 0.90
C THR A 84 -0.54 -3.34 0.26
N ALA A 85 0.49 -3.71 1.03
CA ALA A 85 1.62 -4.49 0.51
C ALA A 85 1.16 -5.87 0.00
N VAL A 86 0.31 -6.59 0.76
CA VAL A 86 -0.24 -7.89 0.35
C VAL A 86 -1.09 -7.77 -0.91
N VAL A 87 -1.99 -6.77 -0.96
CA VAL A 87 -2.87 -6.55 -2.11
C VAL A 87 -2.06 -6.23 -3.37
N ILE A 88 -1.08 -5.32 -3.27
CA ILE A 88 -0.23 -4.90 -4.39
C ILE A 88 0.67 -6.06 -4.83
N ALA A 89 1.32 -6.75 -3.90
CA ALA A 89 2.16 -7.91 -4.21
C ALA A 89 1.39 -9.00 -4.97
N GLY A 90 0.13 -9.26 -4.57
CA GLY A 90 -0.72 -10.22 -5.27
C GLY A 90 -1.06 -9.78 -6.70
N ARG A 91 -1.70 -8.62 -6.87
CA ARG A 91 -2.23 -8.20 -8.18
C ARG A 91 -1.16 -7.65 -9.13
N VAL A 92 -0.34 -6.72 -8.65
CA VAL A 92 0.66 -5.98 -9.45
C VAL A 92 1.86 -6.90 -9.65
N GLY A 93 2.26 -7.63 -8.62
CA GLY A 93 3.33 -8.64 -8.74
C GLY A 93 3.00 -9.70 -9.78
N SER A 94 1.77 -10.26 -9.76
CA SER A 94 1.34 -11.22 -10.79
C SER A 94 1.23 -10.59 -12.18
N ALA A 95 0.70 -9.37 -12.31
CA ALA A 95 0.62 -8.68 -13.59
C ALA A 95 2.01 -8.44 -14.20
N PHE A 96 2.96 -7.96 -13.39
CA PHE A 96 4.34 -7.73 -13.83
C PHE A 96 5.06 -9.02 -14.18
N ALA A 97 4.87 -10.08 -13.41
CA ALA A 97 5.45 -11.40 -13.69
C ALA A 97 4.89 -11.97 -14.99
N ALA A 98 3.58 -11.85 -15.23
CA ALA A 98 2.94 -12.29 -16.47
C ALA A 98 3.49 -11.50 -17.68
N GLU A 99 3.59 -10.17 -17.58
CA GLU A 99 4.11 -9.32 -18.65
C GLU A 99 5.57 -9.65 -19.01
N ILE A 100 6.44 -9.82 -18.00
CA ILE A 100 7.85 -10.23 -18.22
C ILE A 100 7.91 -11.65 -18.78
N GLY A 101 7.05 -12.56 -18.30
CA GLY A 101 6.95 -13.92 -18.81
C GLY A 101 6.60 -13.96 -20.30
N THR A 102 5.61 -13.18 -20.72
CA THR A 102 5.24 -13.04 -22.14
C THR A 102 6.38 -12.46 -22.96
N MET A 103 7.05 -11.42 -22.46
CA MET A 103 8.22 -10.82 -23.13
C MET A 103 9.39 -11.79 -23.25
N ARG A 104 9.52 -12.74 -22.33
CA ARG A 104 10.54 -13.80 -22.41
C ARG A 104 10.19 -14.84 -23.47
N VAL A 105 8.93 -15.30 -23.51
CA VAL A 105 8.47 -16.31 -24.48
C VAL A 105 8.44 -15.76 -25.92
N THR A 106 8.19 -14.46 -26.07
CA THR A 106 8.21 -13.77 -27.37
C THR A 106 9.60 -13.27 -27.77
N GLU A 107 10.65 -13.66 -27.04
CA GLU A 107 12.05 -13.27 -27.29
C GLU A 107 12.33 -11.75 -27.30
N GLN A 108 11.39 -10.92 -26.84
CA GLN A 108 11.54 -9.46 -26.79
C GLN A 108 12.70 -9.04 -25.86
N ILE A 109 12.97 -9.81 -24.79
CA ILE A 109 14.10 -9.57 -23.90
C ILE A 109 15.44 -9.79 -24.63
N ASP A 110 15.52 -10.81 -25.49
CA ASP A 110 16.74 -11.10 -26.26
C ASP A 110 16.94 -10.06 -27.38
N ALA A 111 15.85 -9.56 -27.97
CA ALA A 111 15.88 -8.45 -28.92
C ALA A 111 16.46 -7.17 -28.29
N LEU A 112 16.10 -6.85 -27.04
CA LEU A 112 16.68 -5.70 -26.32
C LEU A 112 18.19 -5.84 -26.10
N LEU A 113 18.65 -7.05 -25.74
CA LEU A 113 20.07 -7.36 -25.57
C LEU A 113 20.84 -7.21 -26.90
N MET A 114 20.26 -7.66 -28.03
CA MET A 114 20.85 -7.47 -29.36
C MET A 114 21.01 -5.99 -29.74
N LEU A 115 20.08 -5.14 -29.29
CA LEU A 115 20.13 -3.68 -29.47
C LEU A 115 21.07 -2.97 -28.47
N LYS A 116 21.88 -3.70 -27.70
CA LYS A 116 22.76 -3.18 -26.64
C LYS A 116 22.01 -2.33 -25.59
N THR A 117 20.75 -2.64 -25.35
CA THR A 117 19.94 -2.00 -24.32
C THR A 117 19.80 -2.95 -23.14
N ASP A 118 20.15 -2.50 -21.94
CA ASP A 118 20.04 -3.32 -20.74
C ASP A 118 18.56 -3.53 -20.37
N PRO A 119 18.05 -4.78 -20.37
CA PRO A 119 16.63 -5.06 -20.11
C PRO A 119 16.23 -4.70 -18.68
N VAL A 120 17.18 -4.76 -17.72
CA VAL A 120 16.94 -4.36 -16.32
C VAL A 120 16.57 -2.88 -16.24
N ASP A 121 17.26 -2.01 -16.99
CA ASP A 121 17.01 -0.57 -16.97
C ASP A 121 15.69 -0.19 -17.62
N TYR A 122 15.32 -0.93 -18.66
CA TYR A 122 14.14 -0.62 -19.44
C TYR A 122 12.85 -1.22 -18.85
N LEU A 123 12.93 -2.42 -18.24
CA LEU A 123 11.77 -3.17 -17.76
C LEU A 123 11.61 -3.10 -16.24
N VAL A 124 12.68 -3.31 -15.48
CA VAL A 124 12.61 -3.52 -14.03
C VAL A 124 12.60 -2.19 -13.27
N ILE A 125 13.49 -1.26 -13.62
CA ILE A 125 13.59 0.05 -12.95
C ILE A 125 12.29 0.86 -12.97
N PRO A 126 11.62 1.08 -14.12
CA PRO A 126 10.40 1.89 -14.13
C PRO A 126 9.27 1.27 -13.29
N ARG A 127 9.18 -0.06 -13.24
CA ARG A 127 8.18 -0.77 -12.43
C ARG A 127 8.47 -0.66 -10.93
N LEU A 128 9.73 -0.79 -10.53
CA LEU A 128 10.13 -0.59 -9.14
C LEU A 128 9.89 0.84 -8.67
N LEU A 129 10.25 1.84 -9.48
CA LEU A 129 9.97 3.24 -9.16
C LEU A 129 8.46 3.52 -9.08
N ALA A 130 7.67 2.95 -9.98
CA ALA A 130 6.22 3.07 -9.94
C ALA A 130 5.65 2.49 -8.63
N CYS A 131 6.08 1.29 -8.22
CA CYS A 131 5.67 0.69 -6.95
C CYS A 131 6.12 1.52 -5.74
N LEU A 132 7.38 1.93 -5.69
CA LEU A 132 7.94 2.68 -4.56
C LEU A 132 7.23 4.03 -4.34
N LEU A 133 6.80 4.69 -5.41
CA LEU A 133 6.05 5.95 -5.31
C LEU A 133 4.56 5.73 -5.03
N MET A 134 3.94 4.71 -5.62
CA MET A 134 2.49 4.48 -5.49
C MET A 134 2.09 3.77 -4.21
N MET A 135 2.92 2.88 -3.66
CA MET A 135 2.63 2.19 -2.40
C MET A 135 2.33 3.15 -1.25
N PRO A 136 3.17 4.13 -0.88
CA PRO A 136 2.89 5.04 0.23
C PRO A 136 1.65 5.92 0.00
N ILE A 137 1.32 6.23 -1.26
CA ILE A 137 0.09 6.97 -1.59
C ILE A 137 -1.14 6.09 -1.34
N LEU A 138 -1.09 4.83 -1.79
CA LEU A 138 -2.17 3.86 -1.57
C LEU A 138 -2.36 3.52 -0.09
N THR A 139 -1.29 3.47 0.71
CA THR A 139 -1.38 3.21 2.16
C THR A 139 -2.08 4.35 2.88
N LEU A 140 -1.78 5.61 2.55
CA LEU A 140 -2.48 6.76 3.11
C LEU A 140 -3.98 6.74 2.76
N LEU A 141 -4.33 6.43 1.52
CA LEU A 141 -5.74 6.32 1.12
C LEU A 141 -6.45 5.15 1.80
N SER A 142 -5.78 4.01 1.94
CA SER A 142 -6.25 2.85 2.72
C SER A 142 -6.49 3.23 4.18
N LEU A 143 -5.59 3.96 4.81
CA LEU A 143 -5.76 4.43 6.20
C LEU A 143 -7.00 5.30 6.37
N VAL A 144 -7.21 6.28 5.48
CA VAL A 144 -8.36 7.18 5.53
C VAL A 144 -9.65 6.41 5.33
N THR A 145 -9.72 5.56 4.30
CA THR A 145 -10.94 4.78 4.01
C THR A 145 -11.22 3.70 5.07
N GLY A 146 -10.20 3.08 5.66
CA GLY A 146 -10.35 2.17 6.78
C GLY A 146 -10.88 2.86 8.04
N MET A 147 -10.39 4.06 8.35
CA MET A 147 -10.93 4.89 9.42
C MET A 147 -12.40 5.27 9.19
N LEU A 148 -12.77 5.61 7.95
CA LEU A 148 -14.16 5.90 7.58
C LEU A 148 -15.06 4.65 7.74
N GLY A 149 -14.59 3.48 7.31
CA GLY A 149 -15.30 2.21 7.50
C GLY A 149 -15.53 1.89 8.98
N GLY A 150 -14.52 2.15 9.82
CA GLY A 150 -14.64 2.01 11.27
C GLY A 150 -15.61 3.00 11.89
N LEU A 151 -15.54 4.28 11.49
CA LEU A 151 -16.46 5.33 11.96
C LEU A 151 -17.92 4.95 11.68
N ILE A 152 -18.24 4.51 10.45
CA ILE A 152 -19.61 4.12 10.07
C ILE A 152 -20.15 3.01 10.99
N ILE A 153 -19.32 2.03 11.33
CA ILE A 153 -19.69 0.92 12.22
C ILE A 153 -19.84 1.38 13.66
N ALA A 154 -18.91 2.18 14.17
CA ALA A 154 -18.93 2.70 15.53
C ALA A 154 -20.22 3.50 15.80
N THR A 155 -20.65 4.29 14.83
CA THR A 155 -21.82 5.17 14.95
C THR A 155 -23.12 4.39 14.75
N ASN A 156 -23.23 3.57 13.70
CA ASN A 156 -24.49 2.87 13.39
C ASN A 156 -24.78 1.69 14.32
N ILE A 157 -23.77 0.90 14.71
CA ILE A 157 -23.99 -0.33 15.50
C ILE A 157 -23.93 -0.03 16.99
N TYR A 158 -22.95 0.80 17.42
CA TYR A 158 -22.66 1.01 18.84
C TYR A 158 -23.12 2.38 19.36
N ASN A 159 -23.72 3.23 18.51
CA ASN A 159 -24.19 4.58 18.86
C ASN A 159 -23.12 5.45 19.55
N LEU A 160 -21.86 5.25 19.20
CA LEU A 160 -20.76 6.10 19.66
C LEU A 160 -20.84 7.47 18.96
N SER A 161 -20.50 8.55 19.66
CA SER A 161 -20.48 9.88 19.05
C SER A 161 -19.31 10.01 18.06
N ASP A 162 -19.61 10.47 16.84
CA ASP A 162 -18.63 10.74 15.78
C ASP A 162 -17.50 11.65 16.27
N THR A 163 -17.86 12.67 17.06
CA THR A 163 -16.91 13.65 17.62
C THR A 163 -15.94 12.99 18.59
N GLN A 164 -16.45 12.15 19.49
CA GLN A 164 -15.62 11.41 20.45
C GLN A 164 -14.68 10.43 19.75
N PHE A 165 -15.15 9.77 18.69
CA PHE A 165 -14.33 8.86 17.91
C PHE A 165 -13.18 9.59 17.20
N LEU A 166 -13.49 10.71 16.54
CA LEU A 166 -12.49 11.51 15.81
C LEU A 166 -11.49 12.20 16.76
N ASP A 167 -11.96 12.72 17.89
CA ASP A 167 -11.08 13.32 18.90
C ASP A 167 -10.16 12.28 19.52
N SER A 168 -10.68 11.09 19.83
CA SER A 168 -9.90 9.94 20.31
C SER A 168 -8.85 9.51 19.29
N ALA A 169 -9.23 9.39 18.02
CA ALA A 169 -8.31 9.10 16.92
C ALA A 169 -7.20 10.14 16.83
N ARG A 170 -7.54 11.44 16.89
CA ARG A 170 -6.58 12.54 16.78
C ARG A 170 -5.62 12.61 17.97
N ASN A 171 -6.10 12.33 19.18
CA ASN A 171 -5.28 12.36 20.39
C ASN A 171 -4.25 11.22 20.43
N PHE A 172 -4.60 10.05 19.89
CA PHE A 172 -3.72 8.89 19.86
C PHE A 172 -2.78 8.86 18.65
N LEU A 173 -3.16 9.51 17.54
CA LEU A 173 -2.40 9.49 16.30
C LEU A 173 -1.25 10.52 16.34
N GLY A 174 -0.02 10.04 16.49
CA GLY A 174 1.17 10.87 16.39
C GLY A 174 1.54 11.15 14.93
N SER A 175 2.09 12.34 14.64
CA SER A 175 2.65 12.63 13.31
C SER A 175 3.76 11.65 12.91
N TRP A 176 4.48 11.11 13.90
CA TRP A 176 5.49 10.07 13.70
C TRP A 176 4.90 8.74 13.21
N ASP A 177 3.69 8.40 13.64
CA ASP A 177 3.05 7.15 13.24
C ASP A 177 2.78 7.12 11.74
N ILE A 178 2.32 8.25 11.18
CA ILE A 178 2.06 8.39 9.74
C ILE A 178 3.35 8.24 8.93
N ILE A 179 4.43 8.90 9.36
CA ILE A 179 5.74 8.81 8.70
C ILE A 179 6.25 7.35 8.78
N SER A 180 6.12 6.72 9.94
CA SER A 180 6.52 5.32 10.12
C SER A 180 5.73 4.37 9.22
N ALA A 181 4.44 4.63 9.01
CA ALA A 181 3.57 3.86 8.13
C ALA A 181 4.00 3.97 6.65
N MET A 182 4.36 5.18 6.22
CA MET A 182 4.87 5.41 4.86
C MET A 182 6.22 4.74 4.63
N ILE A 183 7.12 4.77 5.62
CA ILE A 183 8.41 4.08 5.54
C ILE A 183 8.22 2.57 5.49
N LYS A 184 7.32 2.01 6.31
CA LYS A 184 7.00 0.57 6.30
C LYS A 184 6.36 0.09 4.99
N ALA A 185 5.74 0.99 4.25
CA ALA A 185 5.07 0.66 2.99
C ALA A 185 6.02 0.52 1.79
N CYS A 186 7.23 1.08 1.88
CA CYS A 186 8.26 1.00 0.83
C CYS A 186 9.17 -0.21 1.03
#